data_AF-A0A1A8VQ31-F1
#
_entry.id   AF-A0A1A8VQ31-F1
#
_cell.length_a   1.000
_cell.length_b   1.000
_cell.length_c   1.000
_cell.angle_alpha   90.00
_cell.angle_beta   90.00
_cell.angle_gamma   90.00
#
_symmetry.space_group_name_H-M   'P 1'
#
loop_
_entity.id
_entity.type
_entity.pdbx_description
1 polymer ?
#
loop_
_entity_poly.entity_id
_entity_poly.type
_entity_poly.pdbx_seq_one_letter_code
_entity_poly.pdbx_strand_id
1 'polypeptide(L)'
;METEESIKQQHFITWDKELKTNEEEVDCNNALLTGLKNQNKDLYKLGCALTENYKSAGSMRSSQPNICSFLNEWLNNRKKINTDNGTNSKNNELWETYIENLWIQLEKDRDCYYWCRRSYPFSIKYSILRNSLCSYVNKKFRFQHILDKDVSNELLGTPFEYTDSYSANERINIAHQTI
;
A
#
# COMPACT_ATOMS: atom_id res chain seq x y z
N MET A 1 22.79 -12.61 -32.84
CA MET A 1 22.22 -11.44 -32.15
C MET A 1 21.02 -11.94 -31.38
N GLU A 2 21.03 -11.86 -30.05
CA GLU A 2 19.87 -12.27 -29.25
C GLU A 2 18.71 -11.30 -29.49
N THR A 3 17.48 -11.84 -29.56
CA THR A 3 16.27 -11.03 -29.70
C THR A 3 15.78 -10.56 -28.34
N GLU A 4 15.05 -9.46 -28.31
CA GLU A 4 14.43 -8.94 -27.09
C GLU A 4 13.54 -10.01 -26.41
N GLU A 5 12.77 -10.77 -27.21
CA GLU A 5 11.93 -11.86 -26.73
C GLU A 5 12.75 -12.96 -26.04
N SER A 6 13.92 -13.30 -26.59
CA SER A 6 14.82 -14.29 -25.98
C SER A 6 15.41 -13.78 -24.66
N ILE A 7 15.78 -12.50 -24.58
CA ILE A 7 16.31 -11.88 -23.35
C ILE A 7 15.22 -11.85 -22.26
N LYS A 8 13.99 -11.47 -22.63
CA LYS A 8 12.84 -11.49 -21.72
C LYS A 8 12.61 -12.89 -21.14
N GLN A 9 12.63 -13.92 -22.00
CA GLN A 9 12.44 -15.30 -21.56
C GLN A 9 13.54 -15.78 -20.62
N GLN A 10 14.81 -15.40 -20.85
CA GLN A 10 15.91 -15.70 -19.94
C GLN A 10 15.69 -15.08 -18.55
N HIS A 11 15.21 -13.84 -18.49
CA HIS A 11 14.84 -13.19 -17.22
C HIS A 11 13.72 -13.93 -16.51
N PHE A 12 12.65 -14.29 -17.22
CA PHE A 12 11.51 -14.99 -16.62
C PHE A 12 11.93 -16.33 -16.04
N ILE A 13 12.75 -17.11 -16.77
CA ILE A 13 13.30 -18.38 -16.28
C ILE A 13 14.13 -18.16 -15.02
N THR A 14 14.95 -17.11 -14.99
CA THR A 14 15.79 -16.76 -13.84
C THR A 14 14.95 -16.39 -12.62
N TRP A 15 14.00 -15.48 -12.78
CA TRP A 15 13.09 -15.04 -11.71
C TRP A 15 12.20 -16.16 -11.18
N ASP A 16 11.82 -17.11 -12.04
CA ASP A 16 11.05 -18.29 -11.65
C ASP A 16 11.86 -19.33 -10.90
N LYS A 17 13.17 -19.39 -11.13
CA LYS A 17 14.06 -20.30 -10.40
C LYS A 17 14.06 -19.98 -8.90
N GLU A 18 13.97 -18.71 -8.53
CA GLU A 18 13.92 -18.26 -7.13
C GLU A 18 12.67 -18.76 -6.40
N LEU A 19 11.59 -19.06 -7.12
CA LEU A 19 10.37 -19.64 -6.55
C LEU A 19 10.52 -21.14 -6.20
N LYS A 20 11.51 -21.82 -6.79
CA LYS A 20 11.70 -23.27 -6.69
C LYS A 20 12.75 -23.68 -5.66
N THR A 21 13.43 -22.72 -5.04
CA THR A 21 14.42 -22.98 -3.99
C THR A 21 13.74 -23.62 -2.77
N ASN A 22 14.39 -24.65 -2.19
CA ASN A 22 13.82 -25.65 -1.29
C ASN A 22 12.96 -25.08 -0.16
N GLU A 23 11.87 -25.80 0.14
CA GLU A 23 10.69 -25.33 0.85
C GLU A 23 10.85 -25.01 2.34
N GLU A 24 12.03 -25.24 2.94
CA GLU A 24 12.22 -25.19 4.39
C GLU A 24 12.81 -23.87 4.91
N GLU A 25 13.43 -23.03 4.07
CA GLU A 25 14.22 -21.88 4.56
C GLU A 25 14.08 -20.57 3.77
N VAL A 26 13.05 -20.41 2.93
CA VAL A 26 12.80 -19.07 2.36
C VAL A 26 12.31 -18.16 3.48
N ASP A 27 13.18 -17.30 3.99
CA ASP A 27 12.83 -16.17 4.85
C ASP A 27 13.51 -14.90 4.34
N CYS A 28 12.74 -14.03 3.71
CA CYS A 28 13.24 -12.76 3.18
C CYS A 28 13.21 -11.62 4.21
N ASN A 29 12.93 -11.91 5.50
CA ASN A 29 12.92 -10.92 6.59
C ASN A 29 12.10 -9.65 6.28
N ASN A 30 11.01 -9.79 5.51
CA ASN A 30 10.15 -8.67 5.16
C ASN A 30 8.95 -8.61 6.11
N ALA A 31 8.88 -7.57 6.94
CA ALA A 31 7.83 -7.39 7.94
C ALA A 31 6.42 -7.40 7.32
N LEU A 32 6.25 -6.83 6.12
CA LEU A 32 4.96 -6.85 5.39
C LEU A 32 4.51 -8.29 5.08
N LEU A 33 5.43 -9.18 4.73
CA LEU A 33 5.13 -10.52 4.26
C LEU A 33 4.95 -11.55 5.39
N THR A 34 5.30 -11.21 6.64
CA THR A 34 5.22 -12.13 7.78
C THR A 34 3.83 -12.76 7.94
N GLY A 35 2.76 -11.98 7.79
CA GLY A 35 1.38 -12.46 7.85
C GLY A 35 0.98 -13.37 6.68
N LEU A 36 1.65 -13.26 5.54
CA LEU A 36 1.39 -14.06 4.34
C LEU A 36 2.01 -15.46 4.46
N LYS A 37 3.16 -15.60 5.15
CA LYS A 37 3.88 -16.88 5.33
C LYS A 37 2.98 -17.99 5.83
N ASN A 38 2.10 -17.68 6.77
CA ASN A 38 1.17 -18.64 7.39
C ASN A 38 -0.13 -18.84 6.60
N GLN A 39 -0.47 -17.91 5.70
CA GLN A 39 -1.75 -17.92 4.97
C GLN A 39 -1.63 -18.53 3.58
N ASN A 40 -0.52 -18.23 2.88
CA ASN A 40 -0.25 -18.71 1.53
C ASN A 40 1.26 -18.70 1.29
N LYS A 41 1.88 -19.87 1.43
CA LYS A 41 3.33 -20.08 1.31
C LYS A 41 3.85 -19.73 -0.09
N ASP A 42 3.06 -19.98 -1.13
CA ASP A 42 3.46 -19.71 -2.52
C ASP A 42 3.51 -18.21 -2.81
N LEU A 43 2.50 -17.46 -2.36
CA LEU A 43 2.51 -16.00 -2.45
C LEU A 43 3.61 -15.39 -1.58
N TYR A 44 3.90 -15.99 -0.41
CA TYR A 44 5.02 -15.55 0.41
C TYR A 44 6.37 -15.71 -0.32
N LYS A 45 6.63 -16.89 -0.91
CA LYS A 45 7.83 -17.14 -1.75
C LYS A 45 7.89 -16.16 -2.91
N LEU A 46 6.76 -15.88 -3.56
CA LEU A 46 6.67 -14.90 -4.64
C LEU A 46 7.02 -13.49 -4.18
N GLY A 47 6.54 -13.05 -3.01
CA GLY A 47 6.88 -11.75 -2.44
C GLY A 47 8.38 -11.63 -2.14
N CYS A 48 8.99 -12.70 -1.61
CA CYS A 48 10.44 -12.74 -1.39
C CYS A 48 11.21 -12.63 -2.72
N ALA A 49 10.88 -13.46 -3.71
CA ALA A 49 11.50 -13.39 -5.04
C ALA A 49 11.30 -12.03 -5.70
N LEU A 50 10.11 -11.42 -5.58
CA LEU A 50 9.84 -10.09 -6.13
C LEU A 50 10.80 -9.03 -5.54
N THR A 51 11.10 -9.10 -4.25
CA THR A 51 12.02 -8.15 -3.59
C THR A 51 13.42 -8.23 -4.21
N GLU A 52 13.94 -9.45 -4.38
CA GLU A 52 15.26 -9.69 -4.94
C GLU A 52 15.32 -9.37 -6.44
N ASN A 53 14.31 -9.83 -7.19
CA ASN A 53 14.17 -9.55 -8.61
C ASN A 53 14.08 -8.04 -8.90
N TYR A 54 13.37 -7.28 -8.07
CA TYR A 54 13.28 -5.82 -8.21
C TYR A 54 14.66 -5.16 -8.05
N LYS A 55 15.42 -5.52 -7.02
CA LYS A 55 16.78 -4.97 -6.80
C LYS A 55 17.74 -5.36 -7.93
N SER A 56 17.72 -6.63 -8.32
CA SER A 56 18.57 -7.17 -9.38
C SER A 56 18.27 -6.50 -10.73
N ALA A 57 16.99 -6.41 -11.10
CA ALA A 57 16.54 -5.72 -12.31
C ALA A 57 16.93 -4.23 -12.31
N GLY A 58 16.80 -3.56 -11.16
CA GLY A 58 17.19 -2.15 -11.01
C GLY A 58 18.67 -1.91 -11.34
N SER A 59 19.54 -2.87 -10.99
CA SER A 59 20.98 -2.80 -11.27
C SER A 59 21.32 -2.98 -12.77
N MET A 60 20.40 -3.53 -13.56
CA MET A 60 20.58 -3.80 -15.00
C MET A 60 19.95 -2.72 -15.89
N ARG A 61 19.29 -1.72 -15.31
CA ARG A 61 18.50 -0.71 -16.06
C ARG A 61 19.32 0.02 -17.13
N SER A 62 20.59 0.30 -16.90
CA SER A 62 21.45 1.03 -17.84
C SER A 62 21.80 0.21 -19.08
N SER A 63 21.96 -1.10 -18.94
CA SER A 63 22.28 -2.02 -20.05
C SER A 63 21.03 -2.62 -20.69
N GLN A 64 19.90 -2.66 -19.98
CA GLN A 64 18.63 -3.21 -20.45
C GLN A 64 17.46 -2.28 -20.12
N PRO A 65 17.19 -1.28 -20.97
CA PRO A 65 16.13 -0.29 -20.73
C PRO A 65 14.73 -0.89 -20.53
N ASN A 66 14.44 -2.05 -21.14
CA ASN A 66 13.14 -2.71 -21.08
C ASN A 66 12.94 -3.57 -19.82
N ILE A 67 13.94 -3.68 -18.93
CA ILE A 67 13.90 -4.61 -17.79
C ILE A 67 12.72 -4.36 -16.84
N CYS A 68 12.31 -3.11 -16.65
CA CYS A 68 11.13 -2.78 -15.86
C CYS A 68 9.82 -3.29 -16.50
N SER A 69 9.72 -3.21 -17.84
CA SER A 69 8.58 -3.74 -18.58
C SER A 69 8.48 -5.25 -18.40
N PHE A 70 9.62 -5.95 -18.52
CA PHE A 70 9.69 -7.39 -18.31
C PHE A 70 9.29 -7.78 -16.89
N LEU A 71 9.78 -7.06 -15.87
CA LEU A 71 9.43 -7.34 -14.48
C LEU A 71 7.93 -7.17 -14.21
N ASN A 72 7.32 -6.13 -14.78
CA ASN A 72 5.87 -5.93 -14.70
C ASN A 72 5.10 -7.05 -15.40
N GLU A 73 5.50 -7.43 -16.61
CA GLU A 73 4.86 -8.52 -17.35
C GLU A 73 4.96 -9.85 -16.60
N TRP A 74 6.14 -10.17 -16.06
CA TRP A 74 6.35 -11.33 -15.21
C TRP A 74 5.41 -11.32 -14.00
N LEU A 75 5.33 -10.21 -13.26
CA LEU A 75 4.48 -10.12 -12.08
C LEU A 75 2.99 -10.21 -12.44
N ASN A 76 2.57 -9.64 -13.57
CA ASN A 76 1.21 -9.76 -14.08
C ASN A 76 0.85 -11.21 -14.45
N ASN A 77 1.78 -11.94 -15.07
CA ASN A 77 1.61 -13.37 -15.35
C ASN A 77 1.50 -14.19 -14.06
N ARG A 78 2.32 -13.87 -13.06
CA ARG A 78 2.28 -14.48 -11.73
C ARG A 78 0.95 -14.19 -11.03
N LYS A 79 0.41 -12.97 -11.14
CA LYS A 79 -0.93 -12.61 -10.64
C LYS A 79 -1.99 -13.51 -11.24
N LYS A 80 -1.98 -13.63 -12.57
CA LYS A 80 -2.96 -14.45 -13.30
C LYS A 80 -2.93 -15.91 -12.84
N ILE A 81 -1.75 -16.48 -12.66
CA ILE A 81 -1.59 -17.88 -12.22
C ILE A 81 -2.07 -18.05 -10.78
N ASN A 82 -1.64 -17.21 -9.85
CA ASN A 82 -1.93 -17.40 -8.42
C ASN A 82 -3.37 -17.05 -8.02
N THR A 83 -4.07 -16.27 -8.84
CA THR A 83 -5.45 -15.83 -8.57
C THR A 83 -6.50 -16.53 -9.43
N ASP A 84 -6.11 -17.54 -10.22
CA ASP A 84 -6.96 -18.16 -11.23
C ASP A 84 -7.62 -17.12 -12.13
N ASN A 85 -6.79 -16.20 -12.65
CA ASN A 85 -7.19 -15.06 -13.46
C ASN A 85 -8.29 -14.20 -12.80
N GLY A 86 -8.17 -14.01 -11.49
CA GLY A 86 -9.10 -13.22 -10.68
C GLY A 86 -10.33 -13.98 -10.19
N THR A 87 -10.48 -15.27 -10.45
CA THR A 87 -11.64 -16.04 -9.97
C THR A 87 -11.47 -16.53 -8.53
N ASN A 88 -10.23 -16.65 -8.04
CA ASN A 88 -9.94 -17.03 -6.65
C ASN A 88 -9.98 -15.80 -5.73
N SER A 89 -11.12 -15.55 -5.09
CA SER A 89 -11.36 -14.37 -4.25
C SER A 89 -10.37 -14.24 -3.08
N LYS A 90 -10.05 -15.35 -2.40
CA LYS A 90 -9.09 -15.36 -1.28
C LYS A 90 -7.69 -14.99 -1.75
N ASN A 91 -7.21 -15.59 -2.84
CA ASN A 91 -5.88 -15.28 -3.35
C ASN A 91 -5.80 -13.88 -3.95
N ASN A 92 -6.88 -13.36 -4.52
CA ASN A 92 -6.96 -11.95 -4.91
C ASN A 92 -6.77 -11.02 -3.72
N GLU A 93 -7.49 -11.26 -2.62
CA GLU A 93 -7.38 -10.43 -1.42
C GLU A 93 -5.96 -10.46 -0.85
N LEU A 94 -5.35 -11.65 -0.76
CA LEU A 94 -3.95 -11.80 -0.35
C LEU A 94 -2.99 -11.08 -1.31
N TRP A 95 -3.23 -11.18 -2.61
CA TRP A 95 -2.39 -10.52 -3.62
C TRP A 95 -2.41 -9.00 -3.46
N GLU A 96 -3.60 -8.39 -3.38
CA GLU A 96 -3.75 -6.94 -3.20
C GLU A 96 -3.17 -6.48 -1.85
N THR A 97 -3.40 -7.27 -0.79
CA THR A 97 -2.94 -6.94 0.57
C THR A 97 -1.43 -6.98 0.71
N TYR A 98 -0.77 -7.95 0.07
CA TYR A 98 0.65 -8.20 0.30
C TYR A 98 1.53 -7.89 -0.91
N ILE A 99 1.20 -8.40 -2.10
CA ILE A 99 2.09 -8.33 -3.26
C ILE A 99 2.05 -6.93 -3.91
N GLU A 100 0.86 -6.35 -4.11
CA GLU A 100 0.76 -4.98 -4.66
C GLU A 100 1.29 -3.95 -3.66
N ASN A 101 1.00 -4.12 -2.35
CA ASN A 101 1.57 -3.26 -1.31
C ASN A 101 3.09 -3.38 -1.19
N LEU A 102 3.65 -4.58 -1.38
CA LEU A 102 5.10 -4.77 -1.44
C LEU A 102 5.71 -3.95 -2.57
N TRP A 103 5.14 -4.03 -3.77
CA TRP A 103 5.63 -3.24 -4.90
C TRP A 103 5.61 -1.74 -4.60
N ILE A 104 4.54 -1.23 -3.99
CA ILE A 104 4.44 0.18 -3.57
C ILE A 104 5.55 0.56 -2.58
N GLN A 105 5.97 -0.35 -1.70
CA GLN A 105 7.09 -0.10 -0.79
C GLN A 105 8.42 -0.09 -1.52
N LEU A 106 8.64 -1.05 -2.43
CA LEU A 106 9.85 -1.11 -3.25
C LEU A 106 10.04 0.14 -4.12
N GLU A 107 8.94 0.70 -4.65
CA GLU A 107 8.95 1.97 -5.40
C GLU A 107 9.36 3.18 -4.55
N LYS A 108 9.09 3.16 -3.25
CA LYS A 108 9.36 4.28 -2.33
C LYS A 108 10.78 4.26 -1.78
N ASP A 109 11.56 3.22 -2.05
CA ASP A 109 12.89 3.09 -1.48
C ASP A 109 13.83 4.18 -2.05
N ARG A 110 14.52 4.87 -1.14
CA ARG A 110 14.90 6.30 -1.27
C ARG A 110 16.01 6.59 -2.29
N ASP A 111 16.65 5.55 -2.82
CA ASP A 111 17.86 5.68 -3.64
C ASP A 111 17.59 5.65 -5.15
N CYS A 112 16.39 5.27 -5.58
CA CYS A 112 16.08 5.08 -7.00
C CYS A 112 14.73 5.73 -7.35
N TYR A 113 14.74 7.01 -7.79
CA TYR A 113 13.64 7.73 -8.45
C TYR A 113 12.64 6.81 -9.17
N TYR A 114 11.64 6.27 -8.45
CA TYR A 114 10.57 5.40 -8.94
C TYR A 114 10.96 4.56 -10.18
N TRP A 115 12.11 3.87 -10.12
CA TRP A 115 12.80 3.44 -11.35
C TRP A 115 11.98 2.43 -12.16
N CYS A 116 11.12 1.68 -11.47
CA CYS A 116 10.14 0.82 -12.08
C CYS A 116 8.77 0.99 -11.45
N ARG A 117 7.87 1.61 -12.22
CA ARG A 117 6.49 1.83 -11.83
C ARG A 117 5.63 0.60 -12.15
N ARG A 118 4.70 0.27 -11.26
CA ARG A 118 3.71 -0.79 -11.48
C ARG A 118 2.83 -0.47 -12.68
N SER A 119 2.73 -1.39 -13.63
CA SER A 119 1.88 -1.31 -14.82
C SER A 119 1.07 -2.60 -15.01
N TYR A 120 -0.22 -2.45 -15.26
CA TYR A 120 -1.14 -3.56 -15.50
C TYR A 120 -1.42 -3.69 -17.00
N PRO A 121 -1.66 -4.90 -17.52
CA PRO A 121 -2.06 -5.05 -18.91
C PRO A 121 -3.36 -4.28 -19.13
N PHE A 122 -3.41 -3.46 -20.18
CA PHE A 122 -4.64 -2.77 -20.58
C PHE A 122 -5.75 -3.80 -20.75
N SER A 123 -6.72 -3.72 -19.85
CA SER A 123 -7.83 -4.65 -19.84
C SER A 123 -9.08 -3.80 -19.86
N ILE A 124 -9.81 -3.91 -20.97
CA ILE A 124 -11.10 -3.25 -21.23
C ILE A 124 -12.14 -3.58 -20.11
N LYS A 125 -11.82 -4.50 -19.17
CA LYS A 125 -12.66 -4.94 -18.05
C LYS A 125 -12.44 -4.20 -16.71
N TYR A 126 -11.58 -3.17 -16.63
CA TYR A 126 -11.25 -2.51 -15.34
C TYR A 126 -12.22 -1.43 -14.86
N SER A 127 -13.34 -1.17 -15.54
CA SER A 127 -14.36 -0.26 -15.01
C SER A 127 -15.12 -0.81 -13.80
N ILE A 128 -15.10 -2.14 -13.56
CA ILE A 128 -15.92 -2.78 -12.51
C ILE A 128 -15.16 -2.94 -11.18
N LEU A 129 -13.84 -3.11 -11.19
CA LEU A 129 -13.03 -3.28 -9.96
C LEU A 129 -12.66 -1.96 -9.26
N ARG A 130 -12.88 -0.81 -9.90
CA ARG A 130 -12.57 0.49 -9.30
C ARG A 130 -13.49 0.83 -8.11
N ASN A 131 -14.67 0.21 -8.03
CA ASN A 131 -15.63 0.48 -6.97
C ASN A 131 -15.27 -0.17 -5.63
N SER A 132 -14.53 -1.30 -5.60
CA SER A 132 -14.13 -1.93 -4.34
C SER A 132 -12.88 -1.29 -3.73
N LEU A 133 -11.89 -0.91 -4.55
CA LEU A 133 -10.65 -0.26 -4.09
C LEU A 133 -10.85 1.19 -3.63
N CYS A 134 -11.73 1.97 -4.27
CA CYS A 134 -12.08 3.31 -3.77
C CYS A 134 -12.74 3.24 -2.38
N SER A 135 -13.50 2.19 -2.07
CA SER A 135 -14.15 2.06 -0.76
C SER A 135 -13.17 1.79 0.39
N TYR A 136 -12.15 0.97 0.14
CA TYR A 136 -11.13 0.60 1.14
C TYR A 136 -10.16 1.76 1.41
N VAL A 137 -9.73 2.43 0.34
CA VAL A 137 -8.85 3.60 0.42
C VAL A 137 -9.56 4.81 1.06
N ASN A 138 -10.83 5.07 0.70
CA ASN A 138 -11.61 6.14 1.33
C ASN A 138 -11.91 5.87 2.81
N LYS A 139 -12.10 4.61 3.24
CA LYS A 139 -12.25 4.29 4.67
C LYS A 139 -10.97 4.64 5.44
N LYS A 140 -9.80 4.23 4.96
CA LYS A 140 -8.51 4.49 5.63
C LYS A 140 -8.19 5.98 5.75
N PHE A 141 -8.37 6.76 4.67
CA PHE A 141 -8.14 8.21 4.72
C PHE A 141 -9.18 8.96 5.58
N ARG A 142 -10.45 8.50 5.59
CA ARG A 142 -11.50 9.12 6.41
C ARG A 142 -11.28 8.88 7.90
N PHE A 143 -10.78 7.71 8.31
CA PHE A 143 -10.41 7.45 9.71
C PHE A 143 -9.20 8.29 10.15
N GLN A 144 -8.17 8.42 9.32
CA GLN A 144 -7.00 9.26 9.62
C GLN A 144 -7.41 10.72 9.87
N HIS A 145 -8.29 11.27 9.01
CA HIS A 145 -8.74 12.65 9.12
C HIS A 145 -9.73 12.90 10.27
N ILE A 146 -10.44 11.87 10.73
CA ILE A 146 -11.30 11.94 11.92
C ILE A 146 -10.44 11.90 13.20
N LEU A 147 -9.46 11.00 13.27
CA LEU A 147 -8.50 10.93 14.39
C LEU A 147 -7.68 12.22 14.53
N ASP A 148 -7.14 12.75 13.44
CA ASP A 148 -6.35 14.00 13.48
C ASP A 148 -7.22 15.21 13.90
N LYS A 149 -8.52 15.19 13.55
CA LYS A 149 -9.47 16.23 13.93
C LYS A 149 -9.89 16.12 15.40
N ASP A 150 -10.09 14.92 15.91
CA ASP A 150 -10.44 14.69 17.31
C ASP A 150 -9.27 15.03 18.24
N VAL A 151 -8.04 14.63 17.89
CA VAL A 151 -6.82 14.99 18.63
C VAL A 151 -6.58 16.52 18.62
N SER A 152 -6.83 17.19 17.49
CA SER A 152 -6.71 18.65 17.39
C SER A 152 -7.77 19.40 18.20
N ASN A 153 -8.98 18.84 18.30
CA ASN A 153 -10.08 19.43 19.09
C ASN A 153 -9.94 19.15 20.60
N GLU A 154 -9.36 18.03 21.00
CA GLU A 154 -9.04 17.74 22.42
C GLU A 154 -7.92 18.64 22.95
N LEU A 155 -6.93 19.01 22.11
CA LEU A 155 -5.83 19.90 22.51
C LEU A 155 -6.21 21.39 22.56
N LEU A 156 -7.30 21.80 21.92
CA LEU A 156 -7.77 23.20 21.87
C LEU A 156 -9.10 23.42 22.62
N GLY A 157 -9.63 22.38 23.28
CA GLY A 157 -10.90 22.39 23.99
C GLY A 157 -10.78 22.63 25.50
N THR A 158 -10.64 23.90 25.87
CA THR A 158 -10.94 24.53 27.19
C THR A 158 -9.97 24.35 28.37
N PRO A 159 -9.68 25.46 29.08
CA PRO A 159 -9.76 25.51 30.52
C PRO A 159 -11.08 26.15 30.95
N PHE A 160 -11.82 25.36 31.72
CA PHE A 160 -12.80 25.74 32.73
C PHE A 160 -12.82 27.22 33.15
N GLU A 161 -14.02 27.80 33.23
CA GLU A 161 -14.42 28.58 34.40
C GLU A 161 -15.92 28.42 34.65
N TYR A 162 -16.21 27.79 35.78
CA TYR A 162 -17.51 27.63 36.40
C TYR A 162 -17.62 28.74 37.44
N THR A 163 -18.65 29.59 37.41
CA THR A 163 -19.19 30.24 38.62
C THR A 163 -20.63 30.70 38.39
N ASP A 164 -21.53 29.91 38.94
CA ASP A 164 -22.59 30.25 39.90
C ASP A 164 -23.69 31.28 39.58
N SER A 165 -24.90 30.72 39.65
CA SER A 165 -26.22 31.32 39.80
C SER A 165 -26.38 32.12 41.10
N TYR A 166 -27.08 33.26 41.07
CA TYR A 166 -27.95 33.69 42.16
C TYR A 166 -29.14 34.56 41.69
N SER A 167 -30.23 34.34 42.41
CA SER A 167 -31.59 34.87 42.39
C SER A 167 -31.80 36.39 42.42
N ALA A 168 -32.88 36.81 41.77
CA ALA A 168 -33.89 37.84 42.11
C ALA A 168 -33.61 38.97 43.13
N ASN A 169 -34.07 40.17 42.73
CA ASN A 169 -34.50 41.35 43.49
C ASN A 169 -33.46 42.12 44.32
N GLU A 170 -33.19 43.39 43.94
CA GLU A 170 -33.75 44.57 44.61
C GLU A 170 -33.34 45.86 43.87
N ARG A 171 -34.30 46.80 43.78
CA ARG A 171 -34.09 48.15 43.25
C ARG A 171 -33.28 48.96 44.26
N ILE A 172 -32.17 49.55 43.83
CA ILE A 172 -31.55 50.66 44.55
C ILE A 172 -31.57 51.88 43.65
N ASN A 173 -32.33 52.87 44.08
CA ASN A 173 -32.50 54.19 43.49
C ASN A 173 -31.78 55.18 44.42
N ILE A 174 -30.72 55.85 43.97
CA ILE A 174 -30.19 57.02 44.68
C ILE A 174 -29.80 58.10 43.66
N ALA A 175 -30.33 59.29 43.96
CA ALA A 175 -30.35 60.52 43.18
C ALA A 175 -28.97 61.17 42.98
N HIS A 176 -28.82 61.87 41.85
CA HIS A 176 -27.77 62.85 41.60
C HIS A 176 -28.25 64.25 41.96
N GLN A 177 -27.46 64.97 42.79
CA GLN A 177 -27.30 66.44 42.91
C GLN A 177 -26.56 66.73 44.23
N THR A 178 -25.61 67.64 44.43
CA THR A 178 -24.88 68.66 43.65
C THR A 178 -23.73 69.12 44.57
N ILE A 179 -22.60 69.59 44.04
CA ILE A 179 -22.03 70.91 44.38
C ILE A 179 -21.55 71.52 43.07
#